data_AF-A0A932Q2J8-F1
#
_entry.id   AF-A0A932Q2J8-F1
#
_cell.length_a   1.000
_cell.length_b   1.000
_cell.length_c   1.000
_cell.angle_alpha   90.00
_cell.angle_beta   90.00
_cell.angle_gamma   90.00
#
_symmetry.space_group_name_H-M   'P 1'
#
loop_
_entity.id
_entity.type
_entity.pdbx_description
1 polymer ?
#
loop_
_entity_poly.entity_id
_entity_poly.type
_entity_poly.pdbx_seq_one_letter_code
_entity_poly.pdbx_strand_id
1 'polypeptide(L)'
;MKRTLFLFIGLSLLWTRVSFAIGPRSVTSSGNAVKWSSMPVTINLETDLTVRGKDVSTLVDAALSQWSGVTEANVSFTKGTLGADIDNTNICCYFYDSSICPNGPQSDGMNPLIIDADGAITSDFFNPQNKLTTLGFASIILSDSSSGAAVKGEAVFNASCLAGVEVTGCSAKGLSFTDDDFTSFMVHEMGHFLGLDHSQVNLTEATDGVTSNDDVINTMFPTFIIGNGANFKTPEKDDKVGLAQLYPSSTFATTTWTIKGTVSNGSAGLQCANVIARNQAAGLSRTDAISALSGDFSPAGTADGSYVIPGLTPGVTYTVEIERIGNSVKEFTGSSGYTPCRGSSGESKPPKFDAQIHTGTFTGTSGSTILGVDFSAANVTSTLELASLETMITGTNDELVIEDQMTAIELKSDTSSSCSSSGSGGSSGSSGSTSSNSSGCSLIPSF
;
A
#
# COMPACT_ATOMS: atom_id res chain seq x y z
N MET A 1 28.16 7.31 55.01
CA MET A 1 26.88 7.24 54.25
C MET A 1 27.21 7.08 52.78
N LYS A 2 26.88 5.92 52.20
CA LYS A 2 27.14 5.58 50.79
C LYS A 2 26.07 6.27 49.92
N ARG A 3 26.50 6.98 48.87
CA ARG A 3 25.61 7.52 47.83
C ARG A 3 25.55 6.49 46.70
N THR A 4 24.37 5.92 46.48
CA THR A 4 24.10 4.96 45.42
C THR A 4 23.79 5.73 44.13
N LEU A 5 24.60 5.49 43.09
CA LEU A 5 24.43 5.99 41.73
C LEU A 5 23.43 5.08 41.01
N PHE A 6 22.27 5.59 40.60
CA PHE A 6 21.33 4.86 39.74
C PHE A 6 21.75 5.05 38.27
N LEU A 7 22.21 3.95 37.67
CA LEU A 7 22.50 3.86 36.24
C LEU A 7 21.18 3.50 35.54
N PHE A 8 20.57 4.45 34.81
CA PHE A 8 19.46 4.14 33.91
C PHE A 8 20.02 3.53 32.63
N ILE A 9 19.78 2.23 32.44
CA ILE A 9 19.95 1.54 31.16
C ILE A 9 18.70 1.86 30.35
N GLY A 10 18.82 2.77 29.38
CA GLY A 10 17.79 3.04 28.39
C GLY A 10 17.65 1.84 27.45
N LEU A 11 16.55 1.11 27.56
CA LEU A 11 16.18 0.04 26.65
C LEU A 11 15.58 0.68 25.38
N SER A 12 16.36 0.73 24.31
CA SER A 12 15.91 1.16 22.99
C SER A 12 14.98 0.09 22.39
N LEU A 13 13.67 0.31 22.48
CA LEU A 13 12.66 -0.44 21.72
C LEU A 13 12.83 -0.10 20.23
N LEU A 14 13.22 -1.08 19.43
CA LEU A 14 13.26 -1.03 17.97
C LEU A 14 11.84 -1.31 17.45
N TRP A 15 11.25 -0.32 16.80
CA TRP A 15 9.91 -0.40 16.22
C TRP A 15 10.02 -0.94 14.80
N THR A 16 9.19 -1.93 14.44
CA THR A 16 8.93 -2.28 13.04
C THR A 16 8.13 -1.16 12.40
N ARG A 17 8.61 -0.57 11.31
CA ARG A 17 7.94 0.54 10.61
C ARG A 17 7.75 0.19 9.13
N VAL A 18 6.55 0.48 8.66
CA VAL A 18 5.89 -0.02 7.44
C VAL A 18 6.24 0.91 6.28
N SER A 19 6.56 0.37 5.09
CA SER A 19 6.94 1.13 3.91
C SER A 19 6.96 0.47 2.47
N PHE A 20 6.51 1.03 1.29
CA PHE A 20 7.23 1.35 -0.02
C PHE A 20 6.68 1.08 -1.47
N ALA A 21 6.81 2.07 -2.40
CA ALA A 21 6.38 2.03 -3.84
C ALA A 21 6.98 0.94 -4.74
N ILE A 22 6.17 0.31 -5.62
CA ILE A 22 6.44 -0.94 -6.41
C ILE A 22 7.50 -1.84 -5.74
N GLY A 23 7.31 -2.02 -4.45
CA GLY A 23 8.17 -2.76 -3.56
C GLY A 23 7.30 -3.39 -2.48
N PRO A 24 7.92 -4.03 -1.49
CA PRO A 24 7.15 -4.44 -0.33
C PRO A 24 6.49 -3.20 0.30
N ARG A 25 5.25 -3.32 0.75
CA ARG A 25 4.56 -2.31 1.56
C ARG A 25 5.17 -2.15 2.94
N SER A 26 5.97 -3.11 3.40
CA SER A 26 6.68 -3.01 4.67
C SER A 26 7.97 -3.77 4.63
N VAL A 27 8.97 -3.28 5.37
CA VAL A 27 10.22 -4.00 5.61
C VAL A 27 10.51 -4.11 7.10
N THR A 28 11.23 -5.15 7.49
CA THR A 28 11.74 -5.28 8.85
C THR A 28 12.87 -4.27 9.10
N SER A 29 13.30 -4.13 10.36
CA SER A 29 14.48 -3.32 10.70
C SER A 29 15.77 -3.80 10.00
N SER A 30 15.77 -5.03 9.49
CA SER A 30 16.87 -5.64 8.74
C SER A 30 16.72 -5.52 7.22
N GLY A 31 15.67 -4.85 6.73
CA GLY A 31 15.40 -4.68 5.29
C GLY A 31 14.68 -5.86 4.63
N ASN A 32 14.16 -6.82 5.40
CA ASN A 32 13.41 -7.94 4.82
C ASN A 32 11.99 -7.49 4.47
N ALA A 33 11.57 -7.73 3.23
CA ALA A 33 10.20 -7.51 2.77
C ALA A 33 9.17 -8.27 3.63
N VAL A 34 8.11 -7.57 4.03
CA VAL A 34 6.93 -8.18 4.64
C VAL A 34 6.05 -8.78 3.55
N LYS A 35 5.91 -10.10 3.59
CA LYS A 35 5.21 -10.87 2.55
C LYS A 35 4.79 -12.24 3.05
N TRP A 36 3.88 -12.88 2.35
CA TRP A 36 3.49 -14.27 2.63
C TRP A 36 4.67 -15.22 2.41
N SER A 37 4.97 -16.07 3.40
CA SER A 37 6.11 -16.99 3.33
C SER A 37 5.85 -18.21 2.44
N SER A 38 4.59 -18.51 2.17
CA SER A 38 4.16 -19.68 1.41
C SER A 38 2.88 -19.41 0.65
N MET A 39 2.71 -20.12 -0.47
CA MET A 39 1.51 -20.14 -1.29
C MET A 39 0.96 -21.57 -1.36
N PRO A 40 -0.37 -21.75 -1.52
CA PRO A 40 -1.39 -20.71 -1.59
C PRO A 40 -1.65 -20.02 -0.24
N VAL A 41 -2.07 -18.76 -0.28
CA VAL A 41 -2.62 -18.07 0.91
C VAL A 41 -4.11 -18.37 0.99
N THR A 42 -4.59 -18.75 2.19
CA THR A 42 -6.03 -18.94 2.41
C THR A 42 -6.68 -17.60 2.74
N ILE A 43 -7.66 -17.20 1.94
CA ILE A 43 -8.55 -16.06 2.20
C ILE A 43 -9.84 -16.60 2.78
N ASN A 44 -10.32 -16.03 3.88
CA ASN A 44 -11.55 -16.44 4.54
C ASN A 44 -12.68 -15.49 4.15
N LEU A 45 -13.68 -16.03 3.44
CA LEU A 45 -14.83 -15.27 2.95
C LEU A 45 -16.01 -15.38 3.91
N GLU A 46 -16.86 -14.37 3.87
CA GLU A 46 -18.17 -14.38 4.53
C GLU A 46 -19.05 -15.52 4.03
N THR A 47 -20.07 -15.88 4.79
CA THR A 47 -21.02 -16.92 4.36
C THR A 47 -21.95 -16.46 3.23
N ASP A 48 -22.14 -15.14 3.09
CA ASP A 48 -22.93 -14.53 2.03
C ASP A 48 -22.08 -13.44 1.35
N LEU A 49 -21.98 -13.49 0.02
CA LEU A 49 -21.35 -12.44 -0.77
C LEU A 49 -22.40 -11.67 -1.59
N THR A 50 -23.59 -11.53 -1.01
CA THR A 50 -24.70 -10.80 -1.62
C THR A 50 -24.80 -9.40 -1.03
N VAL A 51 -24.54 -8.39 -1.84
CA VAL A 51 -24.73 -6.98 -1.47
C VAL A 51 -26.15 -6.57 -1.79
N ARG A 52 -27.02 -6.48 -0.78
CA ARG A 52 -28.42 -6.00 -0.91
C ARG A 52 -29.18 -6.67 -2.08
N GLY A 53 -28.99 -7.98 -2.24
CA GLY A 53 -29.63 -8.79 -3.30
C GLY A 53 -28.80 -8.97 -4.57
N LYS A 54 -27.60 -8.39 -4.67
CA LYS A 54 -26.66 -8.58 -5.78
C LYS A 54 -25.50 -9.50 -5.37
N ASP A 55 -25.39 -10.66 -5.98
CA ASP A 55 -24.26 -11.58 -5.79
C ASP A 55 -22.98 -10.99 -6.41
N VAL A 56 -21.92 -10.84 -5.60
CA VAL A 56 -20.61 -10.34 -6.03
C VAL A 56 -19.52 -11.40 -6.00
N SER A 57 -19.86 -12.67 -5.78
CA SER A 57 -18.88 -13.77 -5.70
C SER A 57 -17.98 -13.88 -6.94
N THR A 58 -18.54 -13.67 -8.13
CA THR A 58 -17.78 -13.70 -9.39
C THR A 58 -16.80 -12.54 -9.52
N LEU A 59 -17.09 -11.40 -8.90
CA LEU A 59 -16.21 -10.22 -8.90
C LEU A 59 -15.01 -10.45 -7.97
N VAL A 60 -15.25 -11.06 -6.79
CA VAL A 60 -14.18 -11.52 -5.90
C VAL A 60 -13.26 -12.52 -6.63
N ASP A 61 -13.85 -13.48 -7.33
CA ASP A 61 -13.10 -14.48 -8.10
C ASP A 61 -12.28 -13.85 -9.22
N ALA A 62 -12.87 -12.89 -9.94
CA ALA A 62 -12.17 -12.12 -10.95
C ALA A 62 -10.97 -11.40 -10.35
N ALA A 63 -11.13 -10.69 -9.22
CA ALA A 63 -10.04 -9.95 -8.58
C ALA A 63 -8.88 -10.87 -8.13
N LEU A 64 -9.18 -11.99 -7.48
CA LEU A 64 -8.16 -12.97 -7.09
C LEU A 64 -7.45 -13.59 -8.30
N SER A 65 -8.18 -13.81 -9.39
CA SER A 65 -7.63 -14.38 -10.62
C SER A 65 -6.59 -13.48 -11.28
N GLN A 66 -6.75 -12.15 -11.19
CA GLN A 66 -5.80 -11.19 -11.77
C GLN A 66 -4.39 -11.36 -11.20
N TRP A 67 -4.27 -11.52 -9.88
CA TRP A 67 -2.98 -11.71 -9.23
C TRP A 67 -2.42 -13.12 -9.40
N SER A 68 -3.26 -14.15 -9.27
CA SER A 68 -2.80 -15.54 -9.50
C SER A 68 -2.46 -15.85 -10.96
N GLY A 69 -2.92 -15.01 -11.90
CA GLY A 69 -2.60 -15.09 -13.33
C GLY A 69 -1.29 -14.41 -13.74
N VAL A 70 -0.62 -13.69 -12.83
CA VAL A 70 0.67 -13.02 -13.12
C VAL A 70 1.77 -14.07 -13.27
N THR A 71 2.24 -14.29 -14.50
CA THR A 71 3.19 -15.37 -14.82
C THR A 71 4.61 -15.16 -14.29
N GLU A 72 4.98 -13.91 -14.05
CA GLU A 72 6.26 -13.49 -13.48
C GLU A 72 6.35 -13.79 -11.99
N ALA A 73 5.21 -14.03 -11.33
CA ALA A 73 5.10 -14.30 -9.91
C ALA A 73 4.54 -15.71 -9.63
N ASN A 74 4.82 -16.23 -8.44
CA ASN A 74 4.23 -17.46 -7.93
C ASN A 74 3.25 -17.12 -6.81
N VAL A 75 2.03 -16.76 -7.17
CA VAL A 75 0.94 -16.41 -6.25
C VAL A 75 -0.25 -17.31 -6.50
N SER A 76 -0.86 -17.80 -5.43
CA SER A 76 -2.10 -18.56 -5.52
C SER A 76 -2.92 -18.40 -4.25
N PHE A 77 -4.22 -18.61 -4.38
CA PHE A 77 -5.18 -18.45 -3.29
C PHE A 77 -5.99 -19.72 -3.10
N THR A 78 -6.36 -19.98 -1.84
CA THR A 78 -7.42 -20.92 -1.46
C THR A 78 -8.50 -20.16 -0.71
N LYS A 79 -9.74 -20.61 -0.79
CA LYS A 79 -10.87 -19.98 -0.10
C LYS A 79 -11.26 -20.82 1.12
N GLY A 80 -11.28 -20.17 2.28
CA GLY A 80 -11.92 -20.64 3.50
C GLY A 80 -13.22 -19.86 3.77
N THR A 81 -13.86 -20.14 4.90
CA THR A 81 -15.05 -19.40 5.35
C THR A 81 -14.80 -18.80 6.74
N LEU A 82 -15.43 -17.66 7.00
CA LEU A 82 -15.53 -17.02 8.33
C LEU A 82 -16.70 -17.60 9.15
N GLY A 83 -17.60 -18.36 8.51
CA GLY A 83 -18.75 -18.98 9.15
C GLY A 83 -19.86 -18.00 9.58
N ALA A 84 -19.76 -16.73 9.19
CA ALA A 84 -20.75 -15.70 9.44
C ALA A 84 -20.77 -14.66 8.32
N ASP A 85 -21.85 -13.88 8.30
CA ASP A 85 -21.99 -12.61 7.59
C ASP A 85 -21.41 -11.50 8.48
N ILE A 86 -20.55 -10.64 7.94
CA ILE A 86 -19.74 -9.71 8.72
C ILE A 86 -20.19 -8.28 8.47
N ASP A 87 -20.42 -7.56 9.56
CA ASP A 87 -20.81 -6.15 9.54
C ASP A 87 -20.07 -5.37 10.65
N ASN A 88 -20.43 -4.10 10.80
CA ASN A 88 -19.82 -3.23 11.81
C ASN A 88 -20.18 -3.60 13.27
N THR A 89 -21.04 -4.59 13.48
CA THR A 89 -21.40 -5.11 14.82
C THR A 89 -20.53 -6.29 15.25
N ASN A 90 -19.96 -7.05 14.31
CA ASN A 90 -19.18 -8.25 14.60
C ASN A 90 -17.77 -8.27 13.99
N ILE A 91 -17.37 -7.27 13.18
CA ILE A 91 -16.05 -7.24 12.53
C ILE A 91 -14.86 -7.41 13.50
N CYS A 92 -14.95 -6.87 14.71
CA CYS A 92 -13.89 -7.00 15.71
C CYS A 92 -13.69 -8.44 16.24
N CYS A 93 -14.57 -9.39 15.91
CA CYS A 93 -14.31 -10.81 16.16
C CYS A 93 -13.31 -11.41 15.16
N TYR A 94 -13.00 -10.71 14.07
CA TYR A 94 -12.19 -11.21 12.96
C TYR A 94 -11.02 -10.29 12.61
N PHE A 95 -11.16 -8.98 12.85
CA PHE A 95 -10.15 -7.96 12.57
C PHE A 95 -9.44 -7.54 13.84
N TYR A 96 -8.15 -7.23 13.72
CA TYR A 96 -7.43 -6.48 14.73
C TYR A 96 -7.11 -5.08 14.25
N ASP A 97 -7.54 -4.09 15.04
CA ASP A 97 -7.06 -2.73 14.92
C ASP A 97 -6.79 -2.14 16.30
N SER A 98 -5.63 -1.55 16.52
CA SER A 98 -5.25 -1.04 17.85
C SER A 98 -6.18 0.05 18.40
N SER A 99 -6.91 0.74 17.54
CA SER A 99 -7.84 1.82 17.88
C SER A 99 -9.31 1.41 17.82
N ILE A 100 -9.70 0.63 16.81
CA ILE A 100 -11.10 0.27 16.54
C ILE A 100 -11.45 -1.11 17.11
N CYS A 101 -10.57 -2.10 16.94
CA CYS A 101 -10.77 -3.48 17.37
C CYS A 101 -9.59 -3.96 18.25
N PRO A 102 -9.33 -3.31 19.40
CA PRO A 102 -8.10 -3.53 20.17
C PRO A 102 -7.99 -4.94 20.76
N ASN A 103 -9.13 -5.62 20.91
CA ASN A 103 -9.24 -7.00 21.40
C ASN A 103 -9.41 -8.03 20.27
N GLY A 104 -9.31 -7.58 19.03
CA GLY A 104 -9.43 -8.42 17.85
C GLY A 104 -8.31 -9.45 17.71
N PRO A 105 -8.53 -10.55 16.99
CA PRO A 105 -7.53 -11.60 16.84
C PRO A 105 -6.38 -11.14 15.94
N GLN A 106 -5.16 -11.18 16.45
CA GLN A 106 -3.96 -10.86 15.67
C GLN A 106 -3.36 -12.08 14.95
N SER A 107 -3.62 -13.29 15.47
CA SER A 107 -3.09 -14.54 14.95
C SER A 107 -4.03 -15.69 15.30
N ASP A 108 -4.99 -15.93 14.43
CA ASP A 108 -6.02 -16.97 14.51
C ASP A 108 -6.02 -17.91 13.30
N GLY A 109 -5.07 -17.71 12.38
CA GLY A 109 -4.99 -18.45 11.13
C GLY A 109 -6.06 -18.08 10.10
N MET A 110 -6.81 -17.00 10.33
CA MET A 110 -7.78 -16.46 9.39
C MET A 110 -7.27 -15.19 8.72
N ASN A 111 -7.54 -15.07 7.42
CA ASN A 111 -7.29 -13.85 6.67
C ASN A 111 -8.61 -13.35 6.06
N PRO A 112 -9.38 -12.54 6.80
CA PRO A 112 -10.71 -12.16 6.38
C PRO A 112 -10.69 -11.25 5.14
N LEU A 113 -11.61 -11.52 4.21
CA LEU A 113 -11.98 -10.64 3.11
C LEU A 113 -13.47 -10.39 3.22
N ILE A 114 -13.82 -9.13 3.45
CA ILE A 114 -15.18 -8.67 3.79
C ILE A 114 -15.70 -7.74 2.71
N ILE A 115 -16.97 -7.88 2.36
CA ILE A 115 -17.72 -6.94 1.56
C ILE A 115 -18.49 -6.02 2.51
N ASP A 116 -17.98 -4.82 2.73
CA ASP A 116 -18.70 -3.80 3.49
C ASP A 116 -19.88 -3.31 2.65
N ALA A 117 -21.02 -3.96 2.84
CA ALA A 117 -22.18 -3.78 1.98
C ALA A 117 -22.55 -2.30 1.92
N ASP A 118 -22.72 -1.64 3.06
CA ASP A 118 -23.32 -0.31 3.16
C ASP A 118 -22.33 0.81 3.50
N GLY A 119 -21.06 0.50 3.75
CA GLY A 119 -20.01 1.44 4.14
C GLY A 119 -19.87 1.64 5.65
N ALA A 120 -20.61 0.89 6.48
CA ALA A 120 -20.58 1.08 7.94
C ALA A 120 -19.25 0.62 8.56
N ILE A 121 -18.62 -0.43 8.05
CA ILE A 121 -17.27 -0.83 8.48
C ILE A 121 -16.27 0.27 8.12
N THR A 122 -16.32 0.75 6.89
CA THR A 122 -15.45 1.82 6.39
C THR A 122 -15.62 3.10 7.23
N SER A 123 -16.86 3.44 7.58
CA SER A 123 -17.18 4.54 8.49
C SER A 123 -16.54 4.39 9.88
N ASP A 124 -16.51 3.18 10.42
CA ASP A 124 -15.92 2.92 11.75
C ASP A 124 -14.40 3.07 11.72
N PHE A 125 -13.73 2.59 10.65
CA PHE A 125 -12.27 2.63 10.52
C PHE A 125 -11.72 3.98 10.06
N PHE A 126 -12.42 4.65 9.15
CA PHE A 126 -11.93 5.85 8.48
C PHE A 126 -12.73 7.09 8.79
N ASN A 127 -13.61 7.08 9.80
CA ASN A 127 -14.59 8.12 10.13
C ASN A 127 -15.84 8.17 9.21
N PRO A 128 -16.98 8.69 9.70
CA PRO A 128 -18.23 8.73 8.94
C PRO A 128 -18.19 9.56 7.64
N GLN A 129 -17.29 10.52 7.53
CA GLN A 129 -17.15 11.35 6.33
C GLN A 129 -16.59 10.53 5.16
N ASN A 130 -15.82 9.49 5.45
CA ASN A 130 -15.20 8.61 4.45
C ASN A 130 -16.06 7.40 4.05
N LYS A 131 -17.25 7.23 4.66
CA LYS A 131 -18.19 6.14 4.40
C LYS A 131 -18.44 5.83 2.91
N LEU A 132 -18.44 6.85 2.05
CA LEU A 132 -18.74 6.70 0.62
C LEU A 132 -17.53 6.97 -0.30
N THR A 133 -16.40 7.41 0.26
CA THR A 133 -15.24 7.90 -0.52
C THR A 133 -14.00 7.05 -0.36
N THR A 134 -13.90 6.25 0.69
CA THR A 134 -12.93 5.15 0.80
C THR A 134 -13.55 3.91 0.17
N LEU A 135 -12.91 3.39 -0.87
CA LEU A 135 -13.43 2.29 -1.70
C LEU A 135 -13.12 0.91 -1.13
N GLY A 136 -12.08 0.83 -0.31
CA GLY A 136 -11.66 -0.40 0.34
C GLY A 136 -10.39 -0.13 1.13
N PHE A 137 -9.94 -1.16 1.84
CA PHE A 137 -8.63 -1.19 2.47
C PHE A 137 -8.21 -2.64 2.69
N ALA A 138 -6.93 -2.92 2.50
CA ALA A 138 -6.37 -4.21 2.82
C ALA A 138 -4.93 -4.08 3.30
N SER A 139 -4.44 -5.06 4.06
CA SER A 139 -3.04 -5.10 4.53
C SER A 139 -2.64 -6.47 5.03
N ILE A 140 -1.34 -6.72 5.08
CA ILE A 140 -0.74 -7.60 6.10
C ILE A 140 -0.70 -6.79 7.40
N ILE A 141 -1.43 -7.23 8.42
CA ILE A 141 -1.56 -6.50 9.70
C ILE A 141 -0.62 -7.02 10.79
N LEU A 142 -0.15 -8.27 10.65
CA LEU A 142 0.84 -8.88 11.53
C LEU A 142 1.87 -9.63 10.70
N SER A 143 3.15 -9.46 11.05
CA SER A 143 4.27 -10.17 10.47
C SER A 143 5.35 -10.48 11.51
N ASP A 144 6.18 -11.47 11.22
CA ASP A 144 7.38 -11.73 12.00
C ASP A 144 8.39 -10.60 11.83
N SER A 145 8.70 -9.92 12.94
CA SER A 145 9.56 -8.73 12.95
C SER A 145 11.00 -8.96 12.43
N SER A 146 11.46 -10.22 12.35
CA SER A 146 12.81 -10.54 11.91
C SER A 146 12.86 -10.89 10.42
N SER A 147 12.00 -11.80 9.98
CA SER A 147 11.97 -12.38 8.65
C SER A 147 11.04 -11.63 7.69
N GLY A 148 10.08 -10.87 8.19
CA GLY A 148 9.01 -10.26 7.39
C GLY A 148 7.92 -11.26 6.99
N ALA A 149 7.94 -12.51 7.48
CA ALA A 149 6.89 -13.47 7.15
C ALA A 149 5.52 -12.98 7.67
N ALA A 150 4.57 -12.81 6.75
CA ALA A 150 3.20 -12.43 7.07
C ALA A 150 2.54 -13.51 7.94
N VAL A 151 1.84 -13.07 8.98
CA VAL A 151 1.09 -13.92 9.90
C VAL A 151 -0.41 -13.77 9.69
N LYS A 152 -0.87 -12.54 9.46
CA LYS A 152 -2.28 -12.21 9.25
C LYS A 152 -2.45 -11.07 8.26
N GLY A 153 -3.40 -11.22 7.36
CA GLY A 153 -3.84 -10.16 6.46
C GLY A 153 -5.35 -9.99 6.49
N GLU A 154 -5.81 -8.79 6.17
CA GLU A 154 -7.20 -8.38 6.27
C GLU A 154 -7.56 -7.53 5.05
N ALA A 155 -8.79 -7.66 4.55
CA ALA A 155 -9.29 -6.88 3.42
C ALA A 155 -10.78 -6.54 3.59
N VAL A 156 -11.15 -5.31 3.24
CA VAL A 156 -12.54 -4.82 3.21
C VAL A 156 -12.77 -4.09 1.90
N PHE A 157 -13.89 -4.39 1.22
CA PHE A 157 -14.31 -3.74 -0.01
C PHE A 157 -15.65 -3.04 0.19
N ASN A 158 -15.68 -1.73 -0.02
CA ASN A 158 -16.86 -0.91 0.22
C ASN A 158 -17.81 -0.95 -0.98
N ALA A 159 -18.93 -1.64 -0.83
CA ALA A 159 -19.95 -1.79 -1.87
C ALA A 159 -21.08 -0.75 -1.75
N SER A 160 -20.93 0.29 -0.92
CA SER A 160 -21.99 1.25 -0.61
C SER A 160 -22.62 1.87 -1.86
N CYS A 161 -21.80 2.20 -2.87
CA CYS A 161 -22.25 2.82 -4.12
C CYS A 161 -22.15 1.89 -5.33
N LEU A 162 -22.20 0.57 -5.13
CA LEU A 162 -22.25 -0.41 -6.23
C LEU A 162 -23.53 -0.26 -7.06
N ALA A 163 -23.38 -0.16 -8.38
CA ALA A 163 -24.45 0.13 -9.32
C ALA A 163 -25.59 -0.89 -9.26
N GLY A 164 -26.82 -0.37 -9.16
CA GLY A 164 -28.06 -1.15 -9.05
C GLY A 164 -28.45 -1.51 -7.62
N VAL A 165 -27.55 -1.29 -6.65
CA VAL A 165 -27.78 -1.54 -5.22
C VAL A 165 -27.18 -0.43 -4.36
N GLU A 166 -27.18 0.81 -4.83
CA GLU A 166 -26.58 1.94 -4.11
C GLU A 166 -27.33 2.29 -2.81
N VAL A 167 -26.59 2.66 -1.76
CA VAL A 167 -27.16 3.25 -0.55
C VAL A 167 -27.60 4.71 -0.79
N THR A 168 -28.43 5.22 0.12
CA THR A 168 -28.82 6.64 0.10
C THR A 168 -27.59 7.54 0.27
N GLY A 169 -27.46 8.55 -0.59
CA GLY A 169 -26.37 9.54 -0.54
C GLY A 169 -25.32 9.41 -1.65
N CYS A 170 -25.22 8.23 -2.29
CA CYS A 170 -24.30 8.02 -3.42
C CYS A 170 -24.60 8.98 -4.59
N SER A 171 -25.87 9.08 -5.00
CA SER A 171 -26.29 9.97 -6.10
C SER A 171 -26.04 11.46 -5.80
N ALA A 172 -26.20 11.89 -4.55
CA ALA A 172 -25.92 13.27 -4.13
C ALA A 172 -24.43 13.63 -4.23
N LYS A 173 -23.54 12.62 -4.21
CA LYS A 173 -22.09 12.75 -4.42
C LYS A 173 -21.66 12.38 -5.85
N GLY A 174 -22.61 12.09 -6.75
CA GLY A 174 -22.31 11.64 -8.12
C GLY A 174 -21.64 10.26 -8.20
N LEU A 175 -21.84 9.41 -7.20
CA LEU A 175 -21.20 8.09 -7.09
C LEU A 175 -22.13 6.97 -7.58
N SER A 176 -21.63 6.15 -8.49
CA SER A 176 -22.19 4.85 -8.86
C SER A 176 -21.05 4.03 -9.49
N PHE A 177 -20.70 2.90 -8.85
CA PHE A 177 -19.58 2.05 -9.25
C PHE A 177 -20.10 0.90 -10.10
N THR A 178 -19.57 0.74 -11.30
CA THR A 178 -19.85 -0.45 -12.13
C THR A 178 -19.23 -1.71 -11.50
N ASP A 179 -19.59 -2.89 -12.02
CA ASP A 179 -18.94 -4.15 -11.62
C ASP A 179 -17.43 -4.13 -11.92
N ASP A 180 -17.04 -3.44 -12.99
CA ASP A 180 -15.64 -3.23 -13.35
C ASP A 180 -14.92 -2.30 -12.37
N ASP A 181 -15.57 -1.23 -11.90
CA ASP A 181 -15.02 -0.38 -10.84
C ASP A 181 -14.84 -1.17 -9.54
N PHE A 182 -15.87 -1.92 -9.15
CA PHE A 182 -15.86 -2.76 -7.94
C PHE A 182 -14.73 -3.80 -7.99
N THR A 183 -14.61 -4.50 -9.12
CA THR A 183 -13.54 -5.48 -9.34
C THR A 183 -12.18 -4.80 -9.31
N SER A 184 -12.04 -3.62 -9.91
CA SER A 184 -10.76 -2.93 -9.98
C SER A 184 -10.21 -2.56 -8.60
N PHE A 185 -11.01 -1.96 -7.72
CA PHE A 185 -10.50 -1.65 -6.39
C PHE A 185 -10.29 -2.91 -5.54
N MET A 186 -11.03 -4.01 -5.77
CA MET A 186 -10.66 -5.29 -5.17
C MET A 186 -9.28 -5.75 -5.64
N VAL A 187 -8.95 -5.63 -6.93
CA VAL A 187 -7.61 -5.98 -7.44
C VAL A 187 -6.56 -5.10 -6.77
N HIS A 188 -6.76 -3.79 -6.70
CA HIS A 188 -5.87 -2.85 -6.02
C HIS A 188 -5.60 -3.25 -4.56
N GLU A 189 -6.65 -3.41 -3.78
CA GLU A 189 -6.54 -3.76 -2.36
C GLU A 189 -5.95 -5.17 -2.17
N MET A 190 -6.25 -6.13 -3.05
CA MET A 190 -5.58 -7.43 -3.01
C MET A 190 -4.07 -7.34 -3.31
N GLY A 191 -3.62 -6.30 -4.01
CA GLY A 191 -2.20 -5.96 -4.11
C GLY A 191 -1.60 -5.62 -2.75
N HIS A 192 -2.27 -4.77 -1.97
CA HIS A 192 -1.88 -4.49 -0.58
C HIS A 192 -1.93 -5.72 0.33
N PHE A 193 -2.93 -6.57 0.17
CA PHE A 193 -3.00 -7.85 0.88
C PHE A 193 -1.79 -8.77 0.58
N LEU A 194 -1.29 -8.72 -0.66
CA LEU A 194 -0.07 -9.43 -1.08
C LEU A 194 1.22 -8.71 -0.67
N GLY A 195 1.10 -7.52 -0.07
CA GLY A 195 2.23 -6.72 0.41
C GLY A 195 2.82 -5.78 -0.63
N LEU A 196 2.10 -5.42 -1.70
CA LEU A 196 2.48 -4.32 -2.58
C LEU A 196 2.08 -2.97 -1.95
N ASP A 197 2.87 -1.93 -2.12
CA ASP A 197 2.45 -0.55 -1.89
C ASP A 197 1.95 0.07 -3.21
N HIS A 198 1.59 1.34 -3.14
CA HIS A 198 1.23 2.12 -4.31
C HIS A 198 2.36 2.28 -5.32
N SER A 199 2.03 2.45 -6.59
CA SER A 199 2.99 2.75 -7.66
C SER A 199 2.75 4.11 -8.30
N GLN A 200 3.79 4.70 -8.87
CA GLN A 200 3.71 5.95 -9.62
C GLN A 200 4.41 5.79 -10.96
N VAL A 201 3.64 5.44 -11.97
CA VAL A 201 4.07 5.47 -13.37
C VAL A 201 2.98 6.20 -14.14
N ASN A 202 3.35 6.97 -15.16
CA ASN A 202 2.41 7.71 -16.01
C ASN A 202 1.56 8.72 -15.21
N LEU A 203 2.19 9.47 -14.30
CA LEU A 203 1.52 10.47 -13.46
C LEU A 203 0.74 11.51 -14.28
N THR A 204 1.22 11.85 -15.48
CA THR A 204 0.52 12.76 -16.40
C THR A 204 -0.85 12.21 -16.77
N GLU A 205 -0.90 10.99 -17.29
CA GLU A 205 -2.15 10.28 -17.63
C GLU A 205 -3.07 10.19 -16.40
N ALA A 206 -2.52 9.87 -15.23
CA ALA A 206 -3.31 9.78 -14.01
C ALA A 206 -3.86 11.13 -13.47
N THR A 207 -3.45 12.26 -14.04
CA THR A 207 -3.79 13.60 -13.52
C THR A 207 -4.23 14.62 -14.57
N ASP A 208 -4.27 14.26 -15.85
CA ASP A 208 -4.67 15.17 -16.94
C ASP A 208 -6.19 15.29 -17.13
N GLY A 209 -6.97 14.40 -16.51
CA GLY A 209 -8.42 14.35 -16.60
C GLY A 209 -8.94 13.75 -17.91
N VAL A 210 -8.09 13.07 -18.68
CA VAL A 210 -8.40 12.47 -19.97
C VAL A 210 -8.51 10.96 -19.83
N THR A 211 -9.75 10.46 -19.75
CA THR A 211 -9.99 9.04 -19.46
C THR A 211 -9.64 8.08 -20.60
N SER A 212 -9.46 8.58 -21.83
CA SER A 212 -9.19 7.76 -23.02
C SER A 212 -7.79 7.13 -23.07
N ASN A 213 -6.90 7.55 -22.18
CA ASN A 213 -5.51 7.12 -22.05
C ASN A 213 -5.20 6.57 -20.66
N ASP A 214 -6.23 6.25 -19.87
CA ASP A 214 -6.06 5.70 -18.53
C ASP A 214 -5.69 4.21 -18.55
N ASP A 215 -5.67 3.57 -19.73
CA ASP A 215 -5.30 2.17 -19.95
C ASP A 215 -3.80 1.87 -19.68
N VAL A 216 -3.02 2.89 -19.32
CA VAL A 216 -1.60 2.76 -18.96
C VAL A 216 -1.33 3.12 -17.49
N ILE A 217 -2.36 3.46 -16.72
CA ILE A 217 -2.20 3.78 -15.31
C ILE A 217 -2.19 2.48 -14.51
N ASN A 218 -1.21 2.35 -13.63
CA ASN A 218 -1.05 1.15 -12.83
C ASN A 218 -2.26 0.88 -11.93
N THR A 219 -2.54 -0.40 -11.72
CA THR A 219 -3.59 -0.83 -10.78
C THR A 219 -3.27 -0.38 -9.36
N MET A 220 -2.00 -0.40 -8.96
CA MET A 220 -1.57 0.10 -7.64
C MET A 220 -1.41 1.64 -7.59
N PHE A 221 -1.93 2.40 -8.55
CA PHE A 221 -1.94 3.85 -8.42
C PHE A 221 -2.87 4.27 -7.25
N PRO A 222 -2.47 5.20 -6.36
CA PRO A 222 -3.14 5.47 -5.08
C PRO A 222 -4.52 6.12 -5.16
N THR A 223 -4.98 6.50 -6.34
CA THR A 223 -6.28 7.14 -6.51
C THR A 223 -7.05 6.58 -7.68
N PHE A 224 -8.35 6.42 -7.48
CA PHE A 224 -9.22 5.79 -8.45
C PHE A 224 -10.07 6.80 -9.22
N ILE A 225 -10.23 6.58 -10.53
CA ILE A 225 -11.13 7.36 -11.41
C ILE A 225 -12.39 6.55 -11.64
N ILE A 226 -13.52 7.01 -11.09
CA ILE A 226 -14.81 6.32 -11.20
C ILE A 226 -15.22 6.19 -12.67
N GLY A 227 -15.71 5.01 -13.04
CA GLY A 227 -16.19 4.71 -14.38
C GLY A 227 -15.09 4.20 -15.31
N ASN A 228 -13.83 4.16 -14.86
CA ASN A 228 -12.69 3.64 -15.61
C ASN A 228 -12.20 2.28 -15.11
N GLY A 229 -12.94 1.58 -14.22
CA GLY A 229 -12.52 0.30 -13.64
C GLY A 229 -12.09 -0.76 -14.66
N ALA A 230 -12.59 -0.70 -15.90
CA ALA A 230 -12.15 -1.57 -16.99
C ALA A 230 -10.64 -1.48 -17.27
N ASN A 231 -10.04 -0.29 -17.10
CA ASN A 231 -8.62 -0.03 -17.31
C ASN A 231 -7.76 -0.46 -16.10
N PHE A 232 -8.33 -0.43 -14.90
CA PHE A 232 -7.61 -0.64 -13.64
C PHE A 232 -7.81 -2.03 -13.03
N LYS A 233 -8.64 -2.90 -13.63
CA LYS A 233 -8.89 -4.27 -13.13
C LYS A 233 -7.85 -5.28 -13.58
N THR A 234 -6.83 -4.87 -14.33
CA THR A 234 -5.75 -5.74 -14.80
C THR A 234 -4.40 -5.12 -14.39
N PRO A 235 -3.55 -5.84 -13.64
CA PRO A 235 -2.23 -5.34 -13.25
C PRO A 235 -1.38 -4.93 -14.45
N GLU A 236 -0.78 -3.74 -14.39
CA GLU A 236 0.15 -3.24 -15.40
C GLU A 236 1.54 -3.87 -15.26
N LYS A 237 2.45 -3.57 -16.19
CA LYS A 237 3.80 -4.13 -16.18
C LYS A 237 4.53 -3.86 -14.85
N ASP A 238 4.39 -2.65 -14.34
CA ASP A 238 4.92 -2.23 -13.04
C ASP A 238 4.36 -3.11 -11.90
N ASP A 239 3.03 -3.22 -11.78
CA ASP A 239 2.37 -4.03 -10.74
C ASP A 239 2.83 -5.50 -10.77
N LYS A 240 2.93 -6.09 -11.98
CA LYS A 240 3.41 -7.47 -12.19
C LYS A 240 4.85 -7.66 -11.75
N VAL A 241 5.72 -6.70 -12.06
CA VAL A 241 7.13 -6.73 -11.64
C VAL A 241 7.24 -6.56 -10.13
N GLY A 242 6.46 -5.68 -9.52
CA GLY A 242 6.39 -5.52 -8.06
C GLY A 242 6.02 -6.83 -7.38
N LEU A 243 5.00 -7.51 -7.89
CA LEU A 243 4.61 -8.81 -7.37
C LEU A 243 5.71 -9.86 -7.55
N ALA A 244 6.38 -9.88 -8.71
CA ALA A 244 7.48 -10.79 -8.98
C ALA A 244 8.72 -10.53 -8.11
N GLN A 245 8.92 -9.31 -7.60
CA GLN A 245 9.96 -9.03 -6.61
C GLN A 245 9.68 -9.73 -5.28
N LEU A 246 8.41 -9.75 -4.86
CA LEU A 246 7.99 -10.40 -3.62
C LEU A 246 7.90 -11.93 -3.77
N TYR A 247 7.34 -12.39 -4.87
CA TYR A 247 7.02 -13.80 -5.11
C TYR A 247 7.55 -14.25 -6.47
N PRO A 248 8.87 -14.22 -6.73
CA PRO A 248 9.39 -14.49 -8.07
C PRO A 248 9.01 -15.90 -8.53
N SER A 249 8.58 -16.01 -9.80
CA SER A 249 8.57 -17.31 -10.46
C SER A 249 10.01 -17.83 -10.64
N SER A 250 10.15 -19.13 -10.86
CA SER A 250 11.48 -19.74 -11.04
C SER A 250 12.24 -19.22 -12.27
N THR A 251 11.53 -18.61 -13.23
CA THR A 251 12.11 -18.11 -14.48
C THR A 251 12.37 -16.61 -14.46
N PHE A 252 11.72 -15.83 -13.58
CA PHE A 252 11.75 -14.36 -13.59
C PHE A 252 13.16 -13.76 -13.71
N ALA A 253 14.10 -14.19 -12.85
CA ALA A 253 15.48 -13.69 -12.88
C ALA A 253 16.25 -14.10 -14.15
N THR A 254 15.90 -15.23 -14.77
CA THR A 254 16.58 -15.76 -15.96
C THR A 254 15.98 -15.26 -17.28
N THR A 255 14.77 -14.72 -17.25
CA THR A 255 14.05 -14.21 -18.43
C THR A 255 14.02 -12.69 -18.51
N THR A 256 14.43 -12.00 -17.46
CA THR A 256 14.49 -10.53 -17.37
C THR A 256 15.90 -10.05 -17.07
N TRP A 257 16.12 -8.74 -17.03
CA TRP A 257 17.38 -8.15 -16.57
C TRP A 257 17.11 -7.00 -15.59
N THR A 258 18.17 -6.48 -14.98
CA THR A 258 18.06 -5.55 -13.86
C THR A 258 18.93 -4.31 -14.03
N ILE A 259 18.43 -3.16 -13.61
CA ILE A 259 19.21 -1.92 -13.38
C ILE A 259 19.37 -1.71 -11.88
N LYS A 260 20.56 -1.29 -11.44
CA LYS A 260 20.81 -0.79 -10.09
C LYS A 260 21.57 0.53 -10.13
N GLY A 261 21.28 1.37 -9.15
CA GLY A 261 21.94 2.65 -9.01
C GLY A 261 21.63 3.30 -7.68
N THR A 262 21.95 4.58 -7.58
CA THR A 262 21.69 5.41 -6.41
C THR A 262 21.12 6.76 -6.81
N VAL A 263 20.23 7.31 -5.99
CA VAL A 263 19.83 8.72 -6.05
C VAL A 263 20.45 9.43 -4.85
N SER A 264 21.13 10.55 -5.09
CA SER A 264 21.84 11.30 -4.05
C SER A 264 21.38 12.75 -3.95
N ASN A 265 21.49 13.32 -2.76
CA ASN A 265 21.43 14.75 -2.49
C ASN A 265 22.78 15.18 -1.88
N GLY A 266 23.67 15.73 -2.72
CA GLY A 266 25.06 15.97 -2.33
C GLY A 266 25.77 14.65 -2.02
N SER A 267 26.30 14.50 -0.80
CA SER A 267 26.98 13.27 -0.36
C SER A 267 26.08 12.24 0.33
N ALA A 268 24.80 12.57 0.56
CA ALA A 268 23.84 11.68 1.21
C ALA A 268 22.98 10.96 0.16
N GLY A 269 22.60 9.71 0.42
CA GLY A 269 21.58 9.06 -0.39
C GLY A 269 20.22 9.71 -0.16
N LEU A 270 19.48 9.95 -1.25
CA LEU A 270 18.13 10.47 -1.22
C LEU A 270 17.17 9.28 -1.26
N GLN A 271 16.50 9.01 -0.13
CA GLN A 271 15.33 8.12 -0.09
C GLN A 271 14.12 8.83 -0.72
N CYS A 272 13.11 8.07 -1.16
CA CYS A 272 11.84 8.59 -1.73
C CYS A 272 11.92 9.23 -3.11
N ALA A 273 12.94 8.95 -3.92
CA ALA A 273 12.93 9.33 -5.32
C ALA A 273 12.28 8.21 -6.14
N ASN A 274 11.22 8.53 -6.88
CA ASN A 274 10.61 7.58 -7.81
C ASN A 274 11.52 7.45 -9.02
N VAL A 275 12.06 6.26 -9.25
CA VAL A 275 12.97 5.96 -10.35
C VAL A 275 12.23 5.12 -11.38
N ILE A 276 12.04 5.61 -12.60
CA ILE A 276 11.26 4.93 -13.64
C ILE A 276 12.18 4.53 -14.78
N ALA A 277 12.16 3.25 -15.17
CA ALA A 277 12.71 2.77 -16.43
C ALA A 277 11.60 2.70 -17.47
N ARG A 278 11.79 3.31 -18.65
CA ARG A 278 10.82 3.30 -19.75
C ARG A 278 11.38 2.67 -21.00
N ASN A 279 10.67 1.70 -21.56
CA ASN A 279 11.04 1.07 -22.83
C ASN A 279 10.95 2.08 -23.98
N GLN A 280 12.02 2.21 -24.76
CA GLN A 280 12.13 3.15 -25.88
C GLN A 280 11.62 2.58 -27.21
N ALA A 281 11.15 1.32 -27.23
CA ALA A 281 10.46 0.78 -28.39
C ALA A 281 9.15 1.54 -28.66
N ALA A 282 8.81 1.71 -29.93
CA ALA A 282 7.66 2.50 -30.35
C ALA A 282 6.36 1.98 -29.70
N GLY A 283 5.67 2.87 -28.97
CA GLY A 283 4.41 2.58 -28.29
C GLY A 283 4.52 1.89 -26.92
N LEU A 284 5.72 1.57 -26.44
CA LEU A 284 5.92 0.83 -25.19
C LEU A 284 6.38 1.70 -24.00
N SER A 285 6.67 2.98 -24.20
CA SER A 285 7.20 3.85 -23.13
C SER A 285 6.27 4.08 -21.94
N ARG A 286 4.98 3.76 -22.10
CA ARG A 286 3.94 3.85 -21.07
C ARG A 286 3.50 2.49 -20.54
N THR A 287 3.43 1.47 -21.39
CA THR A 287 2.94 0.12 -21.06
C THR A 287 4.04 -0.86 -20.65
N ASP A 288 5.30 -0.60 -21.01
CA ASP A 288 6.50 -1.28 -20.53
C ASP A 288 7.38 -0.25 -19.80
N ALA A 289 6.85 0.23 -18.69
CA ALA A 289 7.51 1.11 -17.75
C ALA A 289 7.45 0.48 -16.35
N ILE A 290 8.56 0.59 -15.62
CA ILE A 290 8.73 -0.03 -14.31
C ILE A 290 9.39 1.02 -13.41
N SER A 291 8.77 1.28 -12.27
CA SER A 291 9.28 2.14 -11.22
C SER A 291 10.09 1.34 -10.18
N ALA A 292 10.80 2.05 -9.33
CA ALA A 292 11.35 1.59 -8.06
C ALA A 292 11.54 2.84 -7.20
N LEU A 293 11.48 2.69 -5.89
CA LEU A 293 11.74 3.81 -4.99
C LEU A 293 13.15 3.71 -4.43
N SER A 294 13.87 4.83 -4.39
CA SER A 294 15.17 4.84 -3.72
C SER A 294 15.02 4.58 -2.22
N GLY A 295 15.79 3.59 -1.73
CA GLY A 295 15.82 3.11 -0.36
C GLY A 295 14.69 2.17 0.02
N ASP A 296 14.00 1.54 -0.95
CA ASP A 296 12.86 0.63 -0.76
C ASP A 296 13.08 -0.58 0.15
N PHE A 297 14.31 -1.08 0.24
CA PHE A 297 14.68 -2.17 1.16
C PHE A 297 15.41 -1.69 2.42
N SER A 298 15.38 -0.40 2.70
CA SER A 298 16.06 0.18 3.86
C SER A 298 15.07 0.80 4.84
N PRO A 299 15.32 0.76 6.16
CA PRO A 299 14.51 1.53 7.10
C PRO A 299 14.49 3.01 6.72
N ALA A 300 13.40 3.69 7.04
CA ALA A 300 13.26 5.11 6.78
C ALA A 300 14.26 5.95 7.61
N GLY A 301 14.79 7.01 7.03
CA GLY A 301 15.77 7.90 7.69
C GLY A 301 17.22 7.38 7.68
N THR A 302 17.50 6.32 6.92
CA THR A 302 18.86 5.76 6.78
C THR A 302 19.71 6.48 5.75
N ALA A 303 19.13 7.40 4.98
CA ALA A 303 19.77 8.07 3.85
C ALA A 303 20.32 7.08 2.81
N ASP A 304 19.64 5.94 2.65
CA ASP A 304 19.94 4.98 1.59
C ASP A 304 19.29 5.42 0.27
N GLY A 305 20.10 5.87 -0.67
CA GLY A 305 19.64 6.25 -2.00
C GLY A 305 19.59 5.11 -3.00
N SER A 306 19.94 3.88 -2.61
CA SER A 306 20.03 2.75 -3.53
C SER A 306 18.67 2.35 -4.09
N TYR A 307 18.65 1.90 -5.34
CA TYR A 307 17.43 1.38 -5.96
C TYR A 307 17.74 0.19 -6.87
N VAL A 308 16.73 -0.65 -7.11
CA VAL A 308 16.80 -1.81 -7.99
C VAL A 308 15.54 -1.84 -8.87
N ILE A 309 15.72 -1.85 -10.20
CA ILE A 309 14.63 -2.04 -11.16
C ILE A 309 14.84 -3.40 -11.85
N PRO A 310 14.19 -4.48 -11.39
CA PRO A 310 14.22 -5.78 -12.05
C PRO A 310 13.14 -5.86 -13.13
N GLY A 311 13.00 -7.03 -13.77
CA GLY A 311 11.84 -7.30 -14.63
C GLY A 311 11.89 -6.66 -16.03
N LEU A 312 13.01 -6.02 -16.38
CA LEU A 312 13.20 -5.35 -17.66
C LEU A 312 13.26 -6.37 -18.81
N THR A 313 12.65 -6.00 -19.94
CA THR A 313 12.61 -6.83 -21.15
C THR A 313 14.03 -6.91 -21.78
N PRO A 314 14.60 -8.11 -21.98
CA PRO A 314 15.91 -8.24 -22.60
C PRO A 314 15.95 -7.78 -24.06
N GLY A 315 17.07 -7.19 -24.49
CA GLY A 315 17.31 -6.81 -25.88
C GLY A 315 16.60 -5.55 -26.37
N VAL A 316 15.84 -4.86 -25.50
CA VAL A 316 15.28 -3.53 -25.80
C VAL A 316 15.98 -2.45 -24.99
N THR A 317 15.91 -1.22 -25.48
CA THR A 317 16.56 -0.05 -24.88
C THR A 317 15.61 0.63 -23.92
N TYR A 318 16.09 0.97 -22.73
CA TYR A 318 15.37 1.76 -21.73
C TYR A 318 16.04 3.11 -21.50
N THR A 319 15.25 4.15 -21.25
CA THR A 319 15.69 5.34 -20.51
C THR A 319 15.39 5.13 -19.03
N VAL A 320 16.13 5.81 -18.16
CA VAL A 320 15.83 5.86 -16.73
C VAL A 320 15.66 7.32 -16.33
N GLU A 321 14.64 7.62 -15.55
CA GLU A 321 14.33 8.94 -15.04
C GLU A 321 14.06 8.90 -13.54
N ILE A 322 14.25 10.03 -12.86
CA ILE A 322 13.78 10.24 -11.51
C ILE A 322 12.72 11.33 -11.50
N GLU A 323 11.69 11.15 -10.69
CA GLU A 323 10.70 12.17 -10.38
C GLU A 323 10.34 12.12 -8.90
N ARG A 324 9.83 13.24 -8.38
CA ARG A 324 9.28 13.25 -7.04
C ARG A 324 7.96 12.49 -6.99
N ILE A 325 7.63 12.01 -5.80
CA ILE A 325 6.32 11.43 -5.52
C ILE A 325 5.27 12.54 -5.47
N GLY A 326 4.17 12.33 -6.19
CA GLY A 326 3.14 13.34 -6.42
C GLY A 326 3.63 14.49 -7.29
N ASN A 327 2.78 15.49 -7.47
CA ASN A 327 3.13 16.72 -8.15
C ASN A 327 2.55 17.95 -7.44
N SER A 328 2.58 19.12 -8.08
CA SER A 328 2.05 20.36 -7.51
C SER A 328 0.52 20.40 -7.49
N VAL A 329 -0.11 19.51 -8.25
CA VAL A 329 -1.57 19.39 -8.38
C VAL A 329 -2.12 18.30 -7.44
N LYS A 330 -1.33 17.26 -7.17
CA LYS A 330 -1.70 16.07 -6.41
C LYS A 330 -0.54 15.66 -5.49
N GLU A 331 -0.61 16.10 -4.24
CA GLU A 331 0.21 15.52 -3.19
C GLU A 331 -0.48 14.25 -2.68
N PHE A 332 0.27 13.15 -2.57
CA PHE A 332 -0.24 11.94 -1.95
C PHE A 332 -0.17 12.10 -0.43
N THR A 333 -1.33 12.26 0.19
CA THR A 333 -1.51 12.44 1.64
C THR A 333 -2.12 11.20 2.28
N GLY A 334 -2.26 11.20 3.62
CA GLY A 334 -2.82 10.09 4.38
C GLY A 334 -2.10 8.74 4.20
N SER A 335 -2.84 7.65 4.42
CA SER A 335 -2.36 6.29 4.22
C SER A 335 -2.11 5.92 2.74
N SER A 336 -2.50 6.78 1.80
CA SER A 336 -2.23 6.66 0.37
C SER A 336 -0.80 7.09 -0.01
N GLY A 337 0.07 7.25 0.98
CA GLY A 337 1.46 7.63 0.80
C GLY A 337 2.34 6.45 0.42
N TYR A 338 3.26 6.71 -0.49
CA TYR A 338 4.42 5.86 -0.72
C TYR A 338 5.30 5.92 0.49
N THR A 339 5.99 4.84 0.79
CA THR A 339 6.94 4.86 1.89
C THR A 339 8.36 4.62 1.33
N PRO A 340 9.52 5.01 1.94
CA PRO A 340 9.83 5.31 3.34
C PRO A 340 9.30 6.66 3.75
N CYS A 341 8.62 7.36 2.84
CA CYS A 341 8.21 8.76 2.93
C CYS A 341 7.27 9.06 4.09
N ARG A 342 6.96 8.06 4.93
CA ARG A 342 6.33 8.18 6.24
C ARG A 342 7.14 7.46 7.33
N GLY A 343 8.02 8.20 8.02
CA GLY A 343 8.51 7.84 9.36
C GLY A 343 10.01 8.07 9.64
N SER A 344 10.32 8.87 10.67
CA SER A 344 11.64 9.06 11.34
C SER A 344 12.84 9.59 10.53
N SER A 345 12.69 9.95 9.25
CA SER A 345 13.66 10.84 8.57
C SER A 345 13.58 12.31 9.04
N GLY A 346 12.55 12.67 9.80
CA GLY A 346 12.18 14.07 10.04
C GLY A 346 11.36 14.69 8.90
N GLU A 347 11.03 13.93 7.85
CA GLU A 347 10.20 14.41 6.75
C GLU A 347 8.76 13.90 6.90
N SER A 348 7.81 14.83 7.04
CA SER A 348 6.37 14.53 7.02
C SER A 348 5.82 14.35 5.59
N LYS A 349 6.64 14.60 4.56
CA LYS A 349 6.29 14.57 3.13
C LYS A 349 7.45 14.01 2.29
N PRO A 350 7.19 13.41 1.11
CA PRO A 350 8.24 13.07 0.15
C PRO A 350 9.09 14.30 -0.22
N PRO A 351 10.41 14.14 -0.46
CA PRO A 351 11.27 15.24 -0.87
C PRO A 351 10.81 15.80 -2.21
N LYS A 352 10.88 17.12 -2.35
CA LYS A 352 10.62 17.78 -3.63
C LYS A 352 11.95 18.03 -4.32
N PHE A 353 12.05 17.63 -5.57
CA PHE A 353 13.22 17.83 -6.42
C PHE A 353 12.79 17.88 -7.89
N ASP A 354 13.67 18.39 -8.75
CA ASP A 354 13.38 18.47 -10.18
C ASP A 354 13.46 17.08 -10.82
N ALA A 355 12.49 16.76 -11.69
CA ALA A 355 12.55 15.55 -12.48
C ALA A 355 13.80 15.56 -13.40
N GLN A 356 14.45 14.41 -13.55
CA GLN A 356 15.65 14.28 -14.36
C GLN A 356 15.60 13.00 -15.19
N ILE A 357 16.10 13.06 -16.41
CA ILE A 357 16.31 11.88 -17.25
C ILE A 357 17.81 11.59 -17.28
N HIS A 358 18.20 10.34 -17.04
CA HIS A 358 19.59 9.92 -17.14
C HIS A 358 20.11 10.12 -18.57
N THR A 359 21.34 10.61 -18.73
CA THR A 359 21.90 10.93 -20.06
C THR A 359 22.18 9.69 -20.92
N GLY A 360 22.35 8.54 -20.27
CA GLY A 360 22.55 7.24 -20.91
C GLY A 360 21.26 6.47 -21.16
N THR A 361 21.31 5.56 -22.12
CA THR A 361 20.28 4.53 -22.35
C THR A 361 20.86 3.15 -22.06
N PHE A 362 19.99 2.19 -21.74
CA PHE A 362 20.40 0.90 -21.19
C PHE A 362 19.72 -0.26 -21.90
N THR A 363 20.51 -1.25 -22.28
CA THR A 363 20.04 -2.50 -22.90
C THR A 363 20.77 -3.66 -22.24
N GLY A 364 20.02 -4.56 -21.60
CA GLY A 364 20.57 -5.77 -21.00
C GLY A 364 20.15 -7.04 -21.73
N THR A 365 20.83 -8.14 -21.41
CA THR A 365 20.46 -9.50 -21.79
C THR A 365 19.86 -10.23 -20.59
N SER A 366 19.09 -11.30 -20.80
CA SER A 366 18.45 -12.02 -19.70
C SER A 366 19.45 -12.49 -18.65
N GLY A 367 19.12 -12.32 -17.36
CA GLY A 367 19.98 -12.59 -16.22
C GLY A 367 21.08 -11.57 -15.96
N SER A 368 21.24 -10.54 -16.82
CA SER A 368 22.25 -9.51 -16.62
C SER A 368 21.80 -8.44 -15.62
N THR A 369 22.78 -7.73 -15.04
CA THR A 369 22.55 -6.56 -14.22
C THR A 369 23.46 -5.43 -14.70
N ILE A 370 22.90 -4.25 -14.92
CA ILE A 370 23.64 -3.02 -15.17
C ILE A 370 23.70 -2.22 -13.86
N LEU A 371 24.91 -1.77 -13.50
CA LEU A 371 25.19 -1.01 -12.30
C LEU A 371 25.61 0.43 -12.65
N GLY A 372 25.59 1.33 -11.67
CA GLY A 372 26.10 2.69 -11.81
C GLY A 372 25.19 3.61 -12.60
N VAL A 373 23.88 3.34 -12.59
CA VAL A 373 22.87 4.27 -13.12
C VAL A 373 22.53 5.25 -12.01
N ASP A 374 23.40 6.21 -11.78
CA ASP A 374 23.32 7.09 -10.62
C ASP A 374 22.73 8.46 -10.97
N PHE A 375 22.00 9.05 -10.01
CA PHE A 375 21.46 10.39 -10.10
C PHE A 375 21.97 11.27 -8.95
N SER A 376 22.19 12.54 -9.26
CA SER A 376 22.35 13.61 -8.27
C SER A 376 21.12 14.51 -8.37
N ALA A 377 20.16 14.32 -7.47
CA ALA A 377 18.94 15.09 -7.44
C ALA A 377 19.26 16.59 -7.26
N ALA A 378 18.60 17.42 -8.06
CA ALA A 378 18.79 18.86 -8.12
C ALA A 378 17.62 19.57 -7.45
N ASN A 379 17.90 20.74 -6.86
CA ASN A 379 16.91 21.58 -6.18
C ASN A 379 16.09 20.80 -5.13
N VAL A 380 16.78 19.89 -4.42
CA VAL A 380 16.15 19.12 -3.35
C VAL A 380 15.73 20.08 -2.25
N THR A 381 14.42 20.22 -2.08
CA THR A 381 13.81 20.87 -0.93
C THR A 381 13.27 19.76 -0.06
N SER A 382 14.01 19.48 1.01
CA SER A 382 13.51 18.67 2.11
C SER A 382 12.55 19.54 2.94
N THR A 383 11.42 18.98 3.33
CA THR A 383 10.57 19.52 4.41
C THR A 383 11.21 19.22 5.78
N LEU A 384 12.50 19.52 5.93
CA LEU A 384 13.16 19.55 7.23
C LEU A 384 12.60 20.76 8.00
N GLU A 385 11.43 20.62 8.63
CA GLU A 385 11.32 21.24 9.94
C GLU A 385 12.23 20.42 10.86
N LEU A 386 13.48 20.86 10.97
CA LEU A 386 14.28 20.59 12.15
C LEU A 386 13.45 21.06 13.34
N ALA A 387 12.71 20.14 13.96
CA ALA A 387 12.10 20.37 15.26
C ALA A 387 13.25 20.66 16.24
N SER A 388 13.59 21.94 16.38
CA SER A 388 14.40 22.41 17.48
C SER A 388 13.67 22.01 18.75
N LEU A 389 14.40 21.34 19.65
CA LEU A 389 13.94 20.79 20.92
C LEU A 389 13.29 21.81 21.88
N GLU A 390 13.17 23.09 21.47
CA GLU A 390 12.71 24.21 22.29
C GLU A 390 11.23 24.62 22.06
N THR A 391 10.57 24.18 20.98
CA THR A 391 9.22 24.70 20.64
C THR A 391 8.04 23.86 21.16
N MET A 392 8.27 22.73 21.83
CA MET A 392 7.20 21.89 22.39
C MET A 392 6.53 22.45 23.68
N ILE A 393 6.78 23.71 24.07
CA ILE A 393 6.26 24.25 25.34
C ILE A 393 5.34 25.47 25.19
N THR A 394 5.22 26.17 24.06
CA THR A 394 4.40 27.41 24.05
C THR A 394 3.71 27.76 22.73
N GLY A 395 2.37 27.81 22.76
CA GLY A 395 1.52 28.63 21.87
C GLY A 395 0.58 27.80 20.98
N THR A 396 -0.71 27.59 21.31
CA THR A 396 -1.90 28.47 21.20
C THR A 396 -2.21 29.01 19.81
N ASN A 397 -3.28 28.44 19.21
CA ASN A 397 -4.29 29.00 18.31
C ASN A 397 -3.83 29.97 17.19
N ASP A 398 -3.76 29.49 15.95
CA ASP A 398 -4.59 30.04 14.85
C ASP A 398 -4.52 29.20 13.56
N GLU A 399 -5.66 29.19 12.85
CA GLU A 399 -5.97 28.71 11.47
C GLU A 399 -5.63 27.26 11.05
N LEU A 400 -6.62 26.38 11.25
CA LEU A 400 -6.68 25.01 10.71
C LEU A 400 -7.11 25.01 9.23
N VAL A 401 -6.14 24.74 8.36
CA VAL A 401 -6.39 24.07 7.07
C VAL A 401 -6.88 22.66 7.38
N ILE A 402 -7.96 22.22 6.73
CA ILE A 402 -8.54 20.87 6.90
C ILE A 402 -7.54 19.85 6.33
N GLU A 403 -6.57 19.49 7.15
CA GLU A 403 -5.77 18.28 7.02
C GLU A 403 -6.50 17.13 7.73
N ASP A 404 -6.19 15.92 7.29
CA ASP A 404 -6.66 14.60 7.73
C ASP A 404 -6.52 14.39 9.25
N GLN A 405 -7.37 15.08 10.03
CA GLN A 405 -7.46 14.96 11.47
C GLN A 405 -8.40 13.81 11.78
N MET A 406 -7.82 12.66 12.14
CA MET A 406 -8.43 11.76 13.10
C MET A 406 -8.78 12.57 14.36
N THR A 407 -9.98 13.13 14.38
CA THR A 407 -10.54 13.74 15.58
C THR A 407 -11.02 12.60 16.48
N ALA A 408 -10.68 12.71 17.77
CA ALA A 408 -10.86 11.68 18.79
C ALA A 408 -12.13 10.82 18.61
N ILE A 409 -11.92 9.55 18.28
CA ILE A 409 -12.98 8.53 18.22
C ILE A 409 -13.36 8.18 19.65
N GLU A 410 -14.66 8.23 19.98
CA GLU A 410 -15.18 7.54 21.16
C GLU A 410 -14.82 6.07 21.03
N LEU A 411 -13.92 5.59 21.89
CA LEU A 411 -13.61 4.16 22.02
C LEU A 411 -14.95 3.42 22.13
N LYS A 412 -15.22 2.45 21.24
CA LYS A 412 -16.33 1.51 21.42
C LYS A 412 -16.08 0.75 22.73
N SER A 413 -16.61 1.27 23.84
CA SER A 413 -16.64 0.54 25.09
C SER A 413 -17.66 -0.58 24.95
N ASP A 414 -17.17 -1.82 24.95
CA ASP A 414 -17.89 -3.07 25.19
C ASP A 414 -19.43 -2.97 25.14
N THR A 415 -19.99 -3.07 23.94
CA THR A 415 -21.13 -3.97 23.79
C THR A 415 -20.52 -5.30 23.41
N SER A 416 -20.44 -6.21 24.36
CA SER A 416 -20.04 -7.59 24.17
C SER A 416 -20.92 -8.23 23.08
N SER A 417 -20.55 -8.09 21.80
CA SER A 417 -20.86 -9.12 20.82
C SER A 417 -20.00 -10.29 21.27
N SER A 418 -20.64 -11.24 21.94
CA SER A 418 -19.97 -12.46 22.38
C SER A 418 -19.46 -13.16 21.13
N CYS A 419 -18.17 -12.99 20.81
CA CYS A 419 -17.50 -13.77 19.80
C CYS A 419 -17.53 -15.22 20.30
N SER A 420 -18.57 -15.96 19.94
CA SER A 420 -18.76 -17.34 20.38
C SER A 420 -17.85 -18.24 19.55
N SER A 421 -16.60 -18.38 19.96
CA SER A 421 -15.70 -19.39 19.42
C SER A 421 -15.84 -20.70 20.22
N SER A 422 -16.40 -21.72 19.57
CA SER A 422 -16.23 -23.11 20.00
C SER A 422 -14.87 -23.61 19.53
N GLY A 423 -13.86 -23.68 20.41
CA GLY A 423 -12.59 -24.30 20.05
C GLY A 423 -11.41 -23.95 20.96
N SER A 424 -11.04 -24.90 21.81
CA SER A 424 -10.00 -24.89 22.83
C SER A 424 -8.55 -24.84 22.33
N GLY A 425 -7.69 -24.12 23.06
CA GLY A 425 -6.23 -24.35 23.06
C GLY A 425 -5.41 -23.10 23.36
N GLY A 426 -5.04 -22.89 24.62
CA GLY A 426 -4.25 -21.73 25.04
C GLY A 426 -2.76 -21.80 24.66
N SER A 427 -2.17 -20.62 24.46
CA SER A 427 -0.77 -20.35 24.81
C SER A 427 -0.55 -18.86 24.98
N SER A 428 0.15 -18.51 26.05
CA SER A 428 0.60 -17.17 26.43
C SER A 428 1.62 -16.63 25.43
N GLY A 429 1.33 -15.48 24.81
CA GLY A 429 2.23 -14.73 23.94
C GLY A 429 2.32 -13.27 24.37
N SER A 430 3.55 -12.77 24.44
CA SER A 430 3.93 -11.40 24.83
C SER A 430 3.20 -10.34 24.01
N SER A 431 2.52 -9.42 24.68
CA SER A 431 1.85 -8.25 24.09
C SER A 431 2.89 -7.25 23.57
N GLY A 432 3.22 -7.33 22.29
CA GLY A 432 3.81 -6.23 21.53
C GLY A 432 2.69 -5.41 20.91
N SER A 433 2.52 -4.17 21.32
CA SER A 433 1.55 -3.25 20.73
C SER A 433 2.04 -2.81 19.35
N THR A 434 1.51 -3.39 18.29
CA THR A 434 1.63 -2.89 16.92
C THR A 434 0.43 -1.99 16.62
N SER A 435 0.70 -0.76 16.16
CA SER A 435 -0.31 0.11 15.55
C SER A 435 -0.57 -0.36 14.13
N SER A 436 -1.76 -0.86 13.88
CA SER A 436 -2.31 -1.17 12.56
C SER A 436 -2.70 0.14 11.86
N ASN A 437 -1.93 0.55 10.85
CA ASN A 437 -2.39 1.59 9.93
C ASN A 437 -2.85 0.88 8.65
N SER A 438 -4.15 0.67 8.50
CA SER A 438 -4.75 0.25 7.22
C SER A 438 -4.65 1.43 6.24
N SER A 439 -4.31 1.13 4.98
CA SER A 439 -4.31 2.12 3.91
C SER A 439 -5.49 1.87 3.00
N GLY A 440 -6.38 2.86 2.87
CA GLY A 440 -7.54 2.76 1.99
C GLY A 440 -7.35 3.48 0.67
N CYS A 441 -7.83 2.91 -0.42
CA CYS A 441 -7.99 3.58 -1.70
C CYS A 441 -9.12 4.63 -1.60
N SER A 442 -8.86 5.85 -2.06
CA SER A 442 -9.81 6.97 -1.97
C SER A 442 -10.14 7.56 -3.34
N LEU A 443 -11.35 8.11 -3.45
CA LEU A 443 -11.81 8.82 -4.64
C LEU A 443 -11.05 10.13 -4.91
N ILE A 444 -10.92 10.47 -6.19
CA ILE A 444 -10.55 11.83 -6.60
C ILE A 444 -11.76 12.74 -6.39
N PRO A 445 -11.66 13.88 -5.68
CA PRO A 445 -12.70 14.90 -5.75
C PRO A 445 -12.81 15.38 -7.19
N SER A 446 -13.98 15.19 -7.80
CA SER A 446 -14.29 15.67 -9.15
C SER A 446 -14.13 17.19 -9.22
N PHE A 447 -13.47 17.66 -10.28
CA PHE A 447 -13.33 19.09 -10.62
C PHE A 447 -14.65 19.72 -11.07
#